data_AF-A0A527IXZ9-F1
#
_entry.id   AF-A0A527IXZ9-F1
#
_cell.length_a   1.000
_cell.length_b   1.000
_cell.length_c   1.000
_cell.angle_alpha   90.00
_cell.angle_beta   90.00
_cell.angle_gamma   90.00
#
_symmetry.space_group_name_H-M   'P 1'
#
loop_
_entity.id
_entity.type
_entity.pdbx_description
1 polymer ?
#
loop_
_entity_poly.entity_id
_entity_poly.type
_entity_poly.pdbx_seq_one_letter_code
_entity_poly.pdbx_strand_id
1 'polypeptide(L)'
;MKMIKWGASALALGLVHFAAPAEAAGGKTLETVKARGMLNCTGHDGSYLGFAEVDDKGNWKGMDIDLCKAVAAAVFGDPAKLKVVPISWAQRWPALQSGDVD
;
A
#
# COMPACT_ATOMS: atom_id res chain seq x y z
N MET A 1 -33.01 -37.83 57.49
CA MET A 1 -33.36 -37.60 56.07
C MET A 1 -32.76 -36.25 55.68
N LYS A 2 -31.56 -36.22 55.09
CA LYS A 2 -31.33 -36.14 53.63
C LYS A 2 -32.11 -34.93 53.06
N MET A 3 -31.46 -33.79 52.79
CA MET A 3 -30.96 -33.37 51.45
C MET A 3 -31.47 -31.92 51.28
N ILE A 4 -30.81 -30.88 50.76
CA ILE A 4 -29.65 -30.72 49.89
C ILE A 4 -29.18 -29.25 50.05
N LYS A 5 -27.87 -29.04 50.06
CA LYS A 5 -27.21 -27.74 49.83
C LYS A 5 -27.25 -27.44 48.31
N TRP A 6 -27.87 -26.34 47.88
CA TRP A 6 -27.58 -25.69 46.59
C TRP A 6 -26.62 -24.54 46.92
N GLY A 7 -25.35 -24.57 46.51
CA GLY A 7 -24.90 -24.58 45.11
C GLY A 7 -24.60 -23.13 44.75
N ALA A 8 -23.46 -22.60 45.19
CA ALA A 8 -22.21 -22.54 44.41
C ALA A 8 -22.33 -21.67 43.14
N SER A 9 -21.47 -20.66 43.12
CA SER A 9 -20.94 -20.00 41.93
C SER A 9 -21.87 -19.02 41.22
N ALA A 10 -21.87 -17.78 41.71
CA ALA A 10 -22.24 -16.63 40.91
C ALA A 10 -21.29 -16.54 39.70
N LEU A 11 -21.91 -16.72 38.53
CA LEU A 11 -21.41 -16.46 37.18
C LEU A 11 -20.42 -15.27 37.11
N ALA A 12 -19.13 -15.56 36.92
CA ALA A 12 -18.20 -14.64 36.27
C ALA A 12 -18.26 -14.92 34.75
N LEU A 13 -19.33 -14.50 34.08
CA LEU A 13 -19.41 -14.55 32.63
C LEU A 13 -18.60 -13.39 32.02
N GLY A 14 -17.50 -13.77 31.36
CA GLY A 14 -17.20 -13.26 30.02
C GLY A 14 -16.71 -11.82 29.91
N LEU A 15 -15.47 -11.56 30.33
CA LEU A 15 -14.65 -10.55 29.67
C LEU A 15 -14.25 -11.07 28.27
N VAL A 16 -15.21 -11.06 27.34
CA VAL A 16 -14.89 -11.20 25.92
C VAL A 16 -14.22 -9.88 25.52
N HIS A 17 -12.90 -9.84 25.61
CA HIS A 17 -12.12 -8.79 24.96
C HIS A 17 -12.34 -8.95 23.45
N PHE A 18 -13.29 -8.19 22.91
CA PHE A 18 -13.27 -7.87 21.49
C PHE A 18 -11.97 -7.10 21.25
N ALA A 19 -10.93 -7.81 20.83
CA ALA A 19 -9.75 -7.18 20.28
C ALA A 19 -10.25 -6.37 19.08
N ALA A 20 -10.29 -5.05 19.22
CA ALA A 20 -10.46 -4.17 18.08
C ALA A 20 -9.42 -4.59 17.02
N PRO A 21 -9.78 -4.65 15.73
CA PRO A 21 -8.78 -4.91 14.71
C PRO A 21 -7.68 -3.88 14.89
N ALA A 22 -6.44 -4.34 15.01
CA ALA A 22 -5.30 -3.42 15.01
C ALA A 22 -5.32 -2.73 13.65
N GLU A 23 -5.77 -1.47 13.60
CA GLU A 23 -5.55 -0.61 12.45
C GLU A 23 -4.04 -0.43 12.37
N ALA A 24 -3.40 -1.16 11.46
CA ALA A 24 -2.03 -0.88 11.10
C ALA A 24 -2.01 0.56 10.59
N ALA A 25 -1.45 1.48 11.40
CA ALA A 25 -1.11 2.81 10.93
C ALA A 25 -0.27 2.61 9.66
N GLY A 26 -0.72 3.15 8.54
CA GLY A 26 -0.01 3.02 7.28
C GLY A 26 1.44 3.46 7.46
N GLY A 27 2.39 2.80 6.80
CA GLY A 27 3.77 3.27 6.80
C GLY A 27 3.84 4.73 6.32
N LYS A 28 4.82 5.50 6.80
CA LYS A 28 4.99 6.93 6.49
C LYS A 28 4.96 7.23 4.98
N THR A 29 5.45 6.32 4.15
CA THR A 29 5.35 6.40 2.68
C THR A 29 3.90 6.39 2.21
N LEU A 30 3.08 5.45 2.67
CA LEU A 30 1.67 5.35 2.28
C LEU A 30 0.88 6.59 2.73
N GLU A 31 1.16 7.12 3.91
CA GLU A 31 0.57 8.37 4.39
C GLU A 31 0.94 9.55 3.48
N THR A 32 2.21 9.65 3.10
CA THR A 32 2.72 10.69 2.19
C THR A 32 2.07 10.59 0.81
N VAL A 33 1.96 9.38 0.25
CA VAL A 33 1.31 9.10 -1.04
C VAL A 33 -0.16 9.47 -1.00
N LYS A 34 -0.89 9.06 0.05
CA LYS A 34 -2.31 9.39 0.23
C LYS A 34 -2.53 10.88 0.40
N ALA A 35 -1.69 11.57 1.18
CA ALA A 35 -1.76 13.01 1.36
C ALA A 35 -1.49 13.77 0.06
N ARG A 36 -0.56 13.30 -0.77
CA ARG A 36 -0.30 13.86 -2.11
C ARG A 36 -1.41 13.53 -3.11
N GLY A 37 -2.16 12.45 -2.89
CA GLY A 37 -3.25 12.00 -3.76
C GLY A 37 -2.79 11.37 -5.08
N MET A 38 -1.50 11.00 -5.19
CA MET A 38 -0.90 10.43 -6.39
C MET A 38 0.38 9.64 -6.05
N LEU A 39 0.54 8.47 -6.68
CA LEU A 39 1.74 7.65 -6.64
C LEU A 39 2.80 8.19 -7.61
N ASN A 40 4.00 8.50 -7.13
CA ASN A 40 5.16 8.81 -7.95
C ASN A 40 5.91 7.50 -8.24
N CYS A 41 5.49 6.79 -9.28
CA CYS A 41 6.09 5.52 -9.64
C CYS A 41 7.33 5.72 -10.52
N THR A 42 8.34 4.88 -10.36
CA THR A 42 9.56 4.94 -11.18
C THR A 42 9.32 4.33 -12.55
N GLY A 43 9.80 4.98 -13.60
CA GLY A 43 10.13 4.33 -14.87
C GLY A 43 11.62 4.47 -15.11
N HIS A 44 12.28 3.47 -15.69
CA HIS A 44 13.64 3.71 -16.12
C HIS A 44 13.65 4.74 -17.27
N ASP A 45 14.65 5.62 -17.30
CA ASP A 45 14.74 6.71 -18.30
C ASP A 45 15.12 6.24 -19.72
N GLY A 46 15.70 5.05 -19.84
CA GLY A 46 15.80 4.27 -21.08
C GLY A 46 14.60 3.36 -21.36
N SER A 47 14.44 2.91 -22.60
CA SER A 47 13.36 2.00 -23.01
C SER A 47 13.73 0.53 -22.78
N TYR A 48 13.05 -0.13 -21.85
CA TYR A 48 13.14 -1.58 -21.65
C TYR A 48 11.87 -2.27 -22.15
N LEU A 49 11.96 -2.83 -23.36
CA LEU A 49 10.82 -3.42 -24.05
C LEU A 49 10.10 -4.46 -23.18
N GLY A 50 8.80 -4.28 -22.99
CA GLY A 50 7.96 -5.12 -22.14
C GLY A 50 7.96 -4.79 -20.63
N PHE A 51 8.80 -3.89 -20.15
CA PHE A 51 8.91 -3.51 -18.72
C PHE A 51 8.48 -2.07 -18.48
N ALA A 52 9.39 -1.12 -18.62
CA ALA A 52 9.12 0.31 -18.61
C ALA A 52 9.54 0.87 -19.96
N GLU A 53 8.56 1.18 -20.81
CA GLU A 53 8.80 1.72 -22.14
C GLU A 53 7.74 2.79 -22.49
N VAL A 54 8.13 3.69 -23.38
CA VAL A 54 7.26 4.73 -23.93
C VAL A 54 6.89 4.33 -25.36
N ASP A 55 5.58 4.31 -25.67
CA ASP A 55 5.11 4.02 -27.02
C ASP A 55 5.28 5.20 -27.99
N ASP A 56 4.98 4.99 -29.27
CA ASP A 56 5.10 6.01 -30.33
C ASP A 56 4.18 7.24 -30.12
N LYS A 57 3.26 7.17 -29.15
CA LYS A 57 2.35 8.25 -28.76
C LYS A 57 2.79 8.94 -27.47
N GLY A 58 3.92 8.55 -26.89
CA GLY A 58 4.42 9.11 -25.63
C GLY A 58 3.81 8.52 -24.36
N ASN A 59 3.05 7.41 -24.45
CA ASN A 59 2.44 6.77 -23.29
C ASN A 59 3.36 5.71 -22.69
N TRP A 60 3.43 5.68 -21.36
CA TRP A 60 4.12 4.63 -20.61
C TRP A 60 3.34 3.31 -20.64
N LYS A 61 4.03 2.21 -20.90
CA LYS A 61 3.49 0.84 -20.89
C LYS A 61 4.53 -0.18 -20.42
N GLY A 62 4.07 -1.42 -20.24
CA GLY A 62 4.86 -2.59 -19.85
C GLY A 62 4.64 -3.02 -18.40
N MET A 63 5.29 -4.12 -18.00
CA MET A 63 5.04 -4.80 -16.72
C MET A 63 5.27 -3.89 -15.50
N ASP A 64 6.33 -3.08 -15.50
CA ASP A 64 6.65 -2.18 -14.38
C ASP A 64 5.56 -1.09 -14.25
N ILE A 65 5.09 -0.58 -15.39
CA ILE A 65 4.02 0.43 -15.44
C ILE A 65 2.67 -0.16 -15.02
N ASP A 66 2.39 -1.40 -15.39
CA ASP A 66 1.16 -2.09 -14.97
C ASP A 66 1.18 -2.43 -13.48
N LEU A 67 2.36 -2.70 -12.90
CA LEU A 67 2.52 -2.79 -11.45
C LEU A 67 2.22 -1.43 -10.78
N CYS A 68 2.73 -0.32 -11.32
CA CYS A 68 2.40 1.02 -10.81
C CYS A 68 0.88 1.28 -10.82
N LYS A 69 0.20 0.94 -11.92
CA LYS A 69 -1.27 1.08 -12.06
C LYS A 69 -2.01 0.23 -11.04
N ALA A 70 -1.56 -1.01 -10.81
CA ALA A 70 -2.16 -1.90 -9.83
C ALA A 70 -2.01 -1.33 -8.41
N VAL A 71 -0.84 -0.78 -8.05
CA VAL A 71 -0.63 -0.11 -6.76
C VAL A 71 -1.49 1.14 -6.64
N ALA A 72 -1.56 1.98 -7.68
CA ALA A 72 -2.40 3.17 -7.68
C ALA A 72 -3.90 2.82 -7.52
N ALA A 73 -4.37 1.78 -8.22
CA ALA A 73 -5.73 1.27 -8.05
C ALA A 73 -5.97 0.74 -6.63
N ALA A 74 -5.00 0.03 -6.04
CA ALA A 74 -5.12 -0.48 -4.67
C ALA A 74 -5.17 0.64 -3.61
N VAL A 75 -4.45 1.74 -3.83
CA VAL A 75 -4.36 2.87 -2.89
C VAL A 75 -5.52 3.85 -3.06
N PHE A 76 -5.93 4.13 -4.30
CA PHE A 76 -6.85 5.22 -4.64
C PHE A 76 -8.16 4.77 -5.32
N GLY A 77 -8.29 3.50 -5.70
CA GLY A 77 -9.41 3.00 -6.50
C GLY A 77 -9.35 3.44 -7.98
N ASP A 78 -8.27 4.08 -8.40
CA ASP A 78 -8.10 4.63 -9.75
C ASP A 78 -6.67 4.38 -10.25
N PRO A 79 -6.48 3.54 -11.30
CA PRO A 79 -5.16 3.25 -11.87
C PRO A 79 -4.53 4.47 -12.56
N ALA A 80 -5.25 5.56 -12.78
CA ALA A 80 -4.71 6.80 -13.32
C ALA A 80 -4.09 7.71 -12.24
N LYS A 81 -4.22 7.37 -10.94
CA LYS A 81 -3.64 8.13 -9.82
C LYS A 81 -2.15 7.87 -9.62
N LEU A 82 -1.39 7.93 -10.71
CA LEU A 82 0.06 7.83 -10.70
C LEU A 82 0.70 8.80 -11.70
N LYS A 83 1.95 9.15 -11.40
CA LYS A 83 2.88 9.80 -12.31
C LYS A 83 4.10 8.90 -12.46
N VAL A 84 4.50 8.64 -13.70
CA VAL A 84 5.77 7.97 -13.98
C VAL A 84 6.90 9.00 -13.94
N VAL A 85 7.91 8.74 -13.12
CA VAL A 85 9.11 9.56 -12.95
C VAL A 85 10.28 8.81 -13.60
N PRO A 86 10.77 9.27 -14.78
CA PRO A 86 11.89 8.63 -15.47
C PRO A 86 13.20 8.89 -14.72
N ILE A 87 13.89 7.83 -14.30
CA ILE A 87 15.17 7.90 -13.59
C ILE A 87 16.16 6.87 -14.12
N SER A 88 17.45 7.21 -14.15
CA SER A 88 18.54 6.28 -14.46
C SER A 88 18.90 5.37 -13.28
N TRP A 89 19.68 4.32 -13.57
CA TRP A 89 20.33 3.48 -12.55
C TRP A 89 21.13 4.26 -11.50
N ALA A 90 21.79 5.35 -11.90
CA ALA A 90 22.59 6.17 -10.98
C ALA A 90 21.70 7.05 -10.08
N GLN A 91 20.52 7.44 -10.56
CA GLN A 91 19.61 8.35 -9.86
C GLN A 91 18.67 7.65 -8.89
N ARG A 92 18.43 6.33 -9.02
CA ARG A 92 17.43 5.61 -8.20
C ARG A 92 17.61 5.74 -6.68
N TRP A 93 18.85 5.74 -6.20
CA TRP A 93 19.12 5.87 -4.76
C TRP A 93 18.92 7.31 -4.27
N PRO A 94 19.51 8.33 -4.90
CA PRO A 94 19.20 9.72 -4.58
C PRO A 94 17.69 10.03 -4.63
N ALA A 95 16.98 9.58 -5.69
CA ALA A 95 15.55 9.84 -5.88
C ALA A 95 14.68 9.20 -4.80
N LEU A 96 15.03 7.98 -4.35
CA LEU A 96 14.33 7.33 -3.24
C LEU A 96 14.59 8.03 -1.91
N GLN A 97 15.81 8.52 -1.69
CA GLN A 97 16.19 9.22 -0.46
C GLN A 97 15.56 10.63 -0.37
N SER A 98 15.41 11.32 -1.49
CA SER A 98 14.76 12.63 -1.56
C SER A 98 13.23 12.56 -1.51
N GLY A 99 12.65 11.38 -1.78
CA GLY A 99 11.21 11.20 -1.92
C GLY A 99 10.66 11.69 -3.26
N ASP A 100 11.52 11.83 -4.28
CA ASP A 100 11.08 12.12 -5.65
C ASP A 100 10.24 10.97 -6.22
N VAL A 101 10.49 9.75 -5.73
CA VAL A 101 9.74 8.52 -6.01
C VAL A 101 9.29 7.84 -4.72
N ASP A 102 8.25 7.01 -4.83
CA ASP A 102 7.71 6.19 -3.72
C ASP A 102 8.23 4.75 -3.75
#